data_AF-X1FRH6-F1
#
_entry.id   AF-X1FRH6-F1
#
_cell.length_a   1.000
_cell.length_b   1.000
_cell.length_c   1.000
_cell.angle_alpha   90.00
_cell.angle_beta   90.00
_cell.angle_gamma   90.00
#
_symmetry.space_group_name_H-M   'P 1'
#
loop_
_entity.id
_entity.type
_entity.pdbx_description
1 polymer ?
#
loop_
_entity_poly.entity_id
_entity_poly.type
_entity_poly.pdbx_seq_one_letter_code
_entity_poly.pdbx_strand_id
1 'polypeptide(L)'
;RVMQGILIRDGGVAVGVYDTTYLQYPYYEGFKFNQLTGELFAEGLSGALNIDRNSFNETDDVYLALAEWLHDRLQNEVFPRIKHIGKEVSAKPRRENIKLVNSVLSRFAGEVTSTCREVSFEKLGKKGPLLEVEGQRLIINQEHPDGSGSGAKIDKLLFIAALVLKGKVSPSEVEELQAQVSRLRNEARTRESPG
;
A
#
# COMPACT_ATOMS: atom_id res chain seq x y z
N ARG A 1 21.98 13.69 13.02
CA ARG A 1 22.50 12.30 13.03
C ARG A 1 21.32 11.41 12.64
N VAL A 2 21.43 10.66 11.54
CA VAL A 2 20.33 9.83 11.03
C VAL A 2 20.31 8.54 11.87
N MET A 3 19.24 8.32 12.66
CA MET A 3 19.05 7.11 13.47
C MET A 3 18.27 6.05 12.66
N GLN A 4 18.78 5.71 11.48
CA GLN A 4 18.17 4.75 10.56
C GLN A 4 19.17 3.63 10.29
N GLY A 5 18.70 2.38 10.25
CA GLY A 5 19.55 1.21 10.12
C GLY A 5 19.59 0.37 11.39
N ILE A 6 20.62 -0.45 11.53
CA ILE A 6 20.86 -1.27 12.72
C ILE A 6 22.16 -0.90 13.41
N LEU A 7 22.17 -0.88 14.73
CA LEU A 7 23.38 -0.75 15.53
C LEU A 7 23.70 -2.08 16.19
N ILE A 8 24.90 -2.61 15.96
CA ILE A 8 25.33 -3.87 16.59
C ILE A 8 26.09 -3.57 17.87
N ARG A 9 25.82 -4.34 18.91
CA ARG A 9 26.46 -4.26 20.22
C ARG A 9 27.05 -5.62 20.60
N ASP A 10 28.36 -5.65 20.83
CA ASP A 10 29.07 -6.81 21.39
C ASP A 10 29.23 -6.61 22.90
N GLY A 11 28.63 -7.49 23.71
CA GLY A 11 28.64 -7.35 25.18
C GLY A 11 28.08 -6.01 25.67
N GLY A 12 27.10 -5.46 24.96
CA GLY A 12 26.47 -4.16 25.24
C GLY A 12 27.22 -2.94 24.70
N VAL A 13 28.45 -3.11 24.20
CA VAL A 13 29.25 -2.02 23.62
C VAL A 13 28.96 -1.89 22.13
N ALA A 14 28.59 -0.69 21.70
CA ALA A 14 28.32 -0.40 20.29
C ALA A 14 29.56 -0.59 19.42
N VAL A 15 29.40 -1.34 18.34
CA VAL A 15 30.39 -1.48 17.28
C VAL A 15 30.06 -0.44 16.21
N GLY A 16 30.84 0.65 16.17
CA GLY A 16 30.70 1.68 15.15
C GLY A 16 29.42 2.51 15.26
N VAL A 17 28.71 2.63 14.14
CA VAL A 17 27.50 3.45 13.98
C VAL A 17 26.35 2.62 13.39
N TYR A 18 25.17 3.23 13.26
CA TYR A 18 24.06 2.57 12.56
C TYR A 18 24.46 2.23 11.12
N ASP A 19 24.34 0.95 10.78
CA ASP A 19 24.51 0.43 9.45
C ASP A 19 23.17 0.47 8.70
N THR A 20 23.13 1.28 7.63
CA THR A 20 21.98 1.44 6.74
C THR A 20 21.89 0.37 5.66
N THR A 21 22.95 -0.44 5.49
CA THR A 21 22.99 -1.55 4.53
C THR A 21 22.46 -2.85 5.13
N TYR A 22 22.25 -2.91 6.44
CA TYR A 22 21.73 -4.08 7.16
C TYR A 22 22.61 -5.32 6.96
N LEU A 23 23.91 -5.16 7.17
CA LEU A 23 24.96 -6.14 6.88
C LEU A 23 24.93 -6.56 5.41
N GLN A 24 24.85 -5.58 4.50
CA GLN A 24 24.79 -5.79 3.05
C GLN A 24 23.61 -6.68 2.61
N TYR A 25 22.41 -6.45 3.16
CA TYR A 25 21.24 -7.26 2.86
C TYR A 25 20.98 -7.36 1.34
N PRO A 26 20.86 -8.58 0.77
CA PRO A 26 20.98 -8.79 -0.67
C PRO A 26 19.70 -8.48 -1.46
N TYR A 27 18.56 -8.26 -0.79
CA TYR A 27 17.27 -8.05 -1.46
C TYR A 27 16.77 -6.61 -1.34
N TYR A 28 16.13 -6.12 -2.40
CA TYR A 28 15.52 -4.79 -2.41
C TYR A 28 14.11 -4.81 -1.81
N GLU A 29 13.94 -4.14 -0.66
CA GLU A 29 12.66 -4.04 0.06
C GLU A 29 11.99 -2.67 -0.08
N GLY A 30 12.59 -1.79 -0.90
CA GLY A 30 12.12 -0.44 -1.17
C GLY A 30 12.07 0.44 0.07
N PHE A 31 10.98 1.18 0.22
CA PHE A 31 10.81 2.16 1.30
C PHE A 31 10.76 1.55 2.70
N LYS A 32 10.62 0.22 2.84
CA LYS A 32 10.55 -0.46 4.14
C LYS A 32 11.83 -0.25 4.97
N PHE A 33 12.99 -0.15 4.32
CA PHE A 33 14.25 0.16 4.99
C PHE A 33 14.29 1.54 5.63
N ASN A 34 13.47 2.47 5.15
CA ASN A 34 13.34 3.81 5.74
C ASN A 34 12.44 3.84 6.96
N GLN A 35 11.75 2.74 7.24
CA GLN A 35 10.84 2.60 8.38
C GLN A 35 11.49 1.81 9.53
N LEU A 36 12.73 1.34 9.34
CA LEU A 36 13.40 0.47 10.29
C LEU A 36 14.56 1.18 10.99
N THR A 37 14.58 1.02 12.31
CA THR A 37 15.70 1.34 13.17
C THR A 37 15.74 0.28 14.26
N GLY A 38 16.94 -0.17 14.64
CA GLY A 38 17.07 -1.22 15.63
C GLY A 38 18.46 -1.32 16.23
N GLU A 39 18.55 -2.04 17.35
CA GLU A 39 19.81 -2.42 17.95
C GLU A 39 19.86 -3.94 18.09
N LEU A 40 21.02 -4.53 17.77
CA LEU A 40 21.29 -5.95 17.90
C LEU A 40 22.27 -6.15 19.05
N PHE A 41 21.86 -6.90 20.06
CA PHE A 41 22.70 -7.26 21.19
C PHE A 41 23.19 -8.68 20.99
N ALA A 42 24.50 -8.84 20.83
CA ALA A 42 25.17 -10.11 20.62
C ALA A 42 26.39 -10.21 21.53
N GLU A 43 26.89 -11.43 21.69
CA GLU A 43 28.11 -11.72 22.43
C GLU A 43 29.03 -12.59 21.56
N GLY A 44 30.34 -12.43 21.74
CA GLY A 44 31.33 -13.24 21.03
C GLY A 44 31.68 -12.72 19.64
N LEU A 45 31.32 -11.48 19.31
CA LEU A 45 31.66 -10.87 18.01
C LEU A 45 33.08 -10.30 17.96
N SER A 46 33.76 -10.22 19.12
CA SER A 46 35.09 -9.63 19.26
C SER A 46 36.14 -10.20 18.29
N GLY A 47 36.04 -11.47 17.90
CA GLY A 47 36.95 -12.09 16.93
C GLY A 47 36.77 -11.60 15.49
N ALA A 48 35.56 -11.16 15.15
CA ALA A 48 35.21 -10.64 13.83
C ALA A 48 35.44 -9.13 13.69
N LEU A 49 35.90 -8.44 14.74
CA LEU A 49 36.14 -7.01 14.70
C LEU A 49 37.47 -6.68 14.02
N ASN A 50 37.49 -5.59 13.25
CA ASN A 50 38.74 -5.00 12.79
C ASN A 50 39.53 -4.42 13.96
N ILE A 51 40.83 -4.14 13.74
CA ILE A 51 41.77 -3.66 14.77
C ILE A 51 41.26 -2.38 15.46
N ASP A 52 40.57 -1.52 14.73
CA ASP A 52 40.00 -0.28 15.24
C ASP A 52 38.71 -0.47 16.06
N ARG A 53 38.19 -1.71 16.13
CA ARG A 53 36.98 -2.15 16.84
C ARG A 53 35.73 -1.33 16.53
N ASN A 54 35.70 -0.65 15.38
CA ASN A 54 34.57 0.17 14.95
C ASN A 54 33.79 -0.46 13.78
N SER A 55 34.30 -1.56 13.24
CA SER A 55 33.79 -2.24 12.05
C SER A 55 34.13 -3.72 12.12
N PHE A 56 33.42 -4.51 11.32
CA PHE A 56 33.64 -5.95 11.20
C PHE A 56 34.55 -6.28 10.03
N ASN A 57 35.28 -7.38 10.14
CA ASN A 57 35.83 -8.09 9.01
C ASN A 57 34.69 -8.86 8.32
N GLU A 58 34.28 -8.39 7.15
CA GLU A 58 33.13 -8.96 6.43
C GLU A 58 33.34 -10.38 5.91
N THR A 59 34.58 -10.88 5.97
CA THR A 59 34.94 -12.25 5.56
C THR A 59 35.02 -13.23 6.73
N ASP A 60 34.85 -12.77 7.97
CA ASP A 60 34.90 -13.62 9.16
C ASP A 60 33.63 -14.47 9.30
N ASP A 61 33.80 -15.75 9.67
CA ASP A 61 32.69 -16.69 9.80
C ASP A 61 31.62 -16.24 10.81
N VAL A 62 32.02 -15.58 11.91
CA VAL A 62 31.09 -15.08 12.93
C VAL A 62 30.30 -13.88 12.38
N TYR A 63 30.93 -13.01 11.60
CA TYR A 63 30.23 -11.93 10.91
C TYR A 63 29.23 -12.46 9.90
N LEU A 64 29.63 -13.44 9.07
CA LEU A 64 28.76 -14.06 8.07
C LEU A 64 27.55 -14.74 8.72
N ALA A 65 27.75 -15.45 9.83
CA ALA A 65 26.66 -16.06 10.59
C ALA A 65 25.69 -15.02 11.18
N LEU A 66 26.21 -13.89 11.68
CA LEU A 66 25.37 -12.78 12.15
C LEU A 66 24.56 -12.16 11.00
N ALA A 67 25.19 -11.95 9.85
CA ALA A 67 24.54 -11.42 8.66
C ALA A 67 23.42 -12.34 8.18
N GLU A 68 23.70 -13.64 8.04
CA GLU A 68 22.71 -14.65 7.64
C GLU A 68 21.52 -14.68 8.61
N TRP A 69 21.78 -14.70 9.92
CA TRP A 69 20.73 -14.67 10.93
C TRP A 69 19.87 -13.40 10.84
N LEU A 70 20.50 -12.24 10.67
CA LEU A 70 19.78 -10.98 10.53
C LEU A 70 18.92 -10.97 9.26
N HIS A 71 19.49 -11.41 8.15
CA HIS A 71 18.82 -11.42 6.85
C HIS A 71 17.59 -12.34 6.88
N ASP A 72 17.71 -13.52 7.50
CA ASP A 72 16.59 -14.43 7.73
C ASP A 72 15.46 -13.75 8.53
N ARG A 73 15.80 -13.12 9.66
CA ARG A 73 14.82 -12.40 10.50
C ARG A 73 14.15 -11.25 9.76
N LEU A 74 14.92 -10.48 9.00
CA LEU A 74 14.40 -9.38 8.19
C LEU A 74 13.38 -9.89 7.17
N GLN A 75 13.74 -10.93 6.42
CA GLN A 75 12.95 -11.50 5.34
C GLN A 75 11.68 -12.18 5.84
N ASN A 76 11.80 -12.99 6.90
CA ASN A 76 10.74 -13.92 7.32
C ASN A 76 9.84 -13.36 8.42
N GLU A 77 10.30 -12.38 9.19
CA GLU A 77 9.52 -11.85 10.32
C GLU A 77 9.23 -10.35 10.18
N VAL A 78 10.28 -9.55 9.97
CA VAL A 78 10.17 -8.09 10.05
C VAL A 78 9.42 -7.49 8.84
N PHE A 79 9.87 -7.73 7.62
CA PHE A 79 9.22 -7.16 6.43
C PHE A 79 7.79 -7.68 6.21
N PRO A 80 7.48 -8.98 6.45
CA PRO A 80 6.11 -9.46 6.45
C PRO A 80 5.23 -8.73 7.48
N ARG A 81 5.75 -8.48 8.69
CA ARG A 81 5.01 -7.76 9.73
C ARG A 81 4.75 -6.30 9.36
N ILE A 82 5.74 -5.58 8.82
CA ILE A 82 5.54 -4.21 8.31
C ILE A 82 4.43 -4.18 7.25
N LYS A 83 4.44 -5.14 6.32
CA LYS A 83 3.40 -5.27 5.30
C LYS A 83 2.02 -5.55 5.90
N HIS A 84 1.95 -6.38 6.95
CA HIS A 84 0.70 -6.68 7.65
C HIS A 84 0.12 -5.44 8.33
N ILE A 85 0.94 -4.75 9.11
CA ILE A 85 0.56 -3.50 9.80
C ILE A 85 0.07 -2.47 8.79
N GLY A 86 0.77 -2.30 7.67
CA GLY A 86 0.35 -1.37 6.61
C GLY A 86 -1.05 -1.70 6.05
N LYS A 87 -1.40 -3.00 5.92
CA LYS A 87 -2.74 -3.42 5.49
C LYS A 87 -3.79 -3.12 6.54
N GLU A 88 -3.52 -3.41 7.81
CA GLU A 88 -4.47 -3.18 8.91
C GLU A 88 -4.79 -1.70 9.08
N VAL A 89 -3.76 -0.85 9.09
CA VAL A 89 -3.91 0.61 9.17
C VAL A 89 -4.74 1.13 8.00
N SER A 90 -4.54 0.60 6.79
CA SER A 90 -5.29 1.02 5.60
C SER A 90 -6.72 0.47 5.56
N ALA A 91 -7.01 -0.65 6.23
CA ALA A 91 -8.32 -1.30 6.18
C ALA A 91 -9.39 -0.54 6.97
N LYS A 92 -9.03 0.10 8.09
CA LYS A 92 -9.98 0.81 8.94
C LYS A 92 -10.60 2.04 8.24
N PRO A 93 -9.83 2.99 7.67
CA PRO A 93 -10.39 4.10 6.90
C PRO A 93 -11.20 3.63 5.70
N ARG A 94 -10.74 2.58 5.00
CA ARG A 94 -11.48 1.99 3.87
C ARG A 94 -12.88 1.51 4.29
N ARG A 95 -12.98 0.82 5.42
CA ARG A 95 -14.26 0.31 5.92
C ARG A 95 -15.20 1.45 6.35
N GLU A 96 -14.67 2.49 6.99
CA GLU A 96 -15.42 3.67 7.38
C GLU A 96 -15.93 4.45 6.15
N ASN A 97 -15.09 4.61 5.14
CA ASN A 97 -15.44 5.24 3.87
C ASN A 97 -16.53 4.48 3.11
N ILE A 98 -16.42 3.15 3.02
CA ILE A 98 -17.46 2.32 2.39
C ILE A 98 -18.80 2.48 3.11
N LYS A 99 -18.79 2.52 4.46
CA LYS A 99 -20.01 2.78 5.24
C LYS A 99 -20.60 4.16 4.94
N LEU A 100 -19.76 5.19 4.89
CA LEU A 100 -20.19 6.55 4.54
C LEU A 100 -20.81 6.58 3.14
N VAL A 101 -20.11 6.06 2.14
CA VAL A 101 -20.60 6.04 0.75
C VAL A 101 -21.92 5.27 0.65
N ASN A 102 -22.02 4.10 1.28
CA ASN A 102 -23.27 3.34 1.30
C ASN A 102 -24.40 4.17 1.93
N SER A 103 -24.17 4.78 3.10
CA SER A 103 -25.19 5.60 3.78
C SER A 103 -25.67 6.79 2.94
N VAL A 104 -24.77 7.44 2.19
CA VAL A 104 -25.10 8.57 1.33
C VAL A 104 -25.89 8.10 0.11
N LEU A 105 -25.40 7.07 -0.59
CA LEU A 105 -26.04 6.59 -1.81
C LEU A 105 -27.38 5.90 -1.54
N SER A 106 -27.53 5.16 -0.43
CA SER A 106 -28.83 4.60 -0.06
C SER A 106 -29.87 5.69 0.22
N ARG A 107 -29.49 6.78 0.90
CA ARG A 107 -30.39 7.93 1.12
C ARG A 107 -30.74 8.60 -0.21
N PHE A 108 -29.74 8.87 -1.04
CA PHE A 108 -29.95 9.48 -2.35
C PHE A 108 -30.86 8.63 -3.25
N ALA A 109 -30.64 7.31 -3.28
CA ALA A 109 -31.48 6.37 -4.03
C ALA A 109 -32.95 6.44 -3.59
N GLY A 110 -33.21 6.48 -2.27
CA GLY A 110 -34.55 6.59 -1.72
C GLY A 110 -35.25 7.94 -1.99
N GLU A 111 -34.49 9.04 -2.06
CA GLU A 111 -35.04 10.38 -2.33
C GLU A 111 -35.30 10.65 -3.80
N VAL A 112 -34.45 10.12 -4.69
CA VAL A 112 -34.37 10.58 -6.08
C VAL A 112 -34.96 9.58 -7.07
N THR A 113 -34.99 8.29 -6.72
CA THR A 113 -35.18 7.24 -7.72
C THR A 113 -36.28 6.24 -7.31
N SER A 114 -37.25 6.00 -8.20
CA SER A 114 -38.27 4.96 -8.01
C SER A 114 -37.80 3.55 -8.40
N THR A 115 -36.76 3.46 -9.23
CA THR A 115 -36.26 2.23 -9.88
C THR A 115 -35.08 1.57 -9.17
N CYS A 116 -34.17 2.31 -8.54
CA CYS A 116 -33.00 1.76 -7.84
C CYS A 116 -33.04 2.21 -6.38
N ARG A 117 -33.17 1.26 -5.45
CA ARG A 117 -33.44 1.52 -4.02
C ARG A 117 -32.37 0.97 -3.09
N GLU A 118 -31.52 0.09 -3.59
CA GLU A 118 -30.49 -0.56 -2.80
C GLU A 118 -29.11 -0.30 -3.41
N VAL A 119 -28.11 -0.13 -2.55
CA VAL A 119 -26.72 0.04 -2.94
C VAL A 119 -25.89 -0.99 -2.20
N SER A 120 -25.09 -1.76 -2.92
CA SER A 120 -24.19 -2.75 -2.36
C SER A 120 -22.76 -2.56 -2.85
N PHE A 121 -21.83 -3.13 -2.09
CA PHE A 121 -20.43 -3.19 -2.45
C PHE A 121 -20.04 -4.66 -2.60
N GLU A 122 -19.59 -5.06 -3.78
CA GLU A 122 -19.29 -6.46 -4.10
C GLU A 122 -17.96 -6.60 -4.84
N LYS A 123 -17.49 -7.83 -4.96
CA LYS A 123 -16.26 -8.16 -5.69
C LYS A 123 -16.64 -8.70 -7.05
N LEU A 124 -16.60 -7.85 -8.07
CA LEU A 124 -16.88 -8.24 -9.47
C LEU A 124 -15.59 -8.57 -10.24
N GLY A 125 -14.46 -8.70 -9.54
CA GLY A 125 -13.15 -8.90 -10.15
C GLY A 125 -12.47 -7.60 -10.56
N LYS A 126 -11.14 -7.63 -10.64
CA LYS A 126 -10.30 -6.47 -10.99
C LYS A 126 -10.52 -5.91 -12.41
N LYS A 127 -11.01 -6.75 -13.31
CA LYS A 127 -11.36 -6.38 -14.70
C LYS A 127 -12.87 -6.20 -14.89
N GLY A 128 -13.66 -6.35 -13.83
CA GLY A 128 -15.09 -6.10 -13.87
C GLY A 128 -15.38 -4.59 -13.91
N PRO A 129 -16.62 -4.20 -14.28
CA PRO A 129 -17.02 -2.81 -14.33
C PRO A 129 -16.99 -2.18 -12.94
N LEU A 130 -16.91 -0.84 -12.88
CA LEU A 130 -17.02 -0.08 -11.64
C LEU A 130 -18.41 -0.21 -11.01
N LEU A 131 -19.45 -0.10 -11.84
CA LEU A 131 -20.85 -0.14 -11.43
C LEU A 131 -21.59 -1.21 -12.23
N GLU A 132 -22.56 -1.84 -11.59
CA GLU A 132 -23.51 -2.75 -12.24
C GLU A 132 -24.91 -2.51 -11.66
N VAL A 133 -25.94 -2.57 -12.49
CA VAL A 133 -27.33 -2.39 -12.06
C VAL A 133 -28.07 -3.70 -12.25
N GLU A 134 -28.48 -4.32 -11.15
CA GLU A 134 -29.26 -5.55 -11.14
C GLU A 134 -30.65 -5.26 -10.57
N GLY A 135 -31.66 -5.19 -11.45
CA GLY A 135 -33.02 -4.86 -11.05
C GLY A 135 -33.10 -3.49 -10.36
N GLN A 136 -33.33 -3.49 -9.04
CA GLN A 136 -33.40 -2.27 -8.22
C GLN A 136 -32.15 -1.99 -7.38
N ARG A 137 -31.05 -2.69 -7.65
CA ARG A 137 -29.83 -2.61 -6.87
C ARG A 137 -28.68 -2.07 -7.72
N LEU A 138 -27.96 -1.09 -7.18
CA LEU A 138 -26.70 -0.61 -7.70
C LEU A 138 -25.56 -1.34 -6.97
N ILE A 139 -24.76 -2.07 -7.72
CA ILE A 139 -23.59 -2.78 -7.23
C ILE A 139 -22.35 -1.94 -7.54
N ILE A 140 -21.54 -1.67 -6.52
CA ILE A 140 -20.24 -1.01 -6.65
C ILE A 140 -19.13 -2.05 -6.51
N ASN A 141 -18.27 -2.16 -7.51
CA ASN A 141 -17.16 -3.11 -7.51
C ASN A 141 -16.00 -2.63 -6.61
N GLN A 142 -15.82 -3.29 -5.47
CA GLN A 142 -14.76 -3.00 -4.50
C GLN A 142 -13.34 -3.25 -5.02
N GLU A 143 -13.20 -4.05 -6.06
CA GLU A 143 -11.92 -4.41 -6.68
C GLU A 143 -11.57 -3.52 -7.85
N HIS A 144 -12.52 -2.71 -8.34
CA HIS A 144 -12.25 -1.67 -9.30
C HIS A 144 -11.38 -0.56 -8.66
N PRO A 145 -10.39 0.00 -9.38
CA PRO A 145 -9.54 1.07 -8.86
C PRO A 145 -10.31 2.24 -8.25
N ASP A 146 -11.48 2.56 -8.80
CA ASP A 146 -12.33 3.67 -8.38
C ASP A 146 -13.48 3.26 -7.42
N GLY A 147 -13.75 1.96 -7.27
CA GLY A 147 -14.77 1.43 -6.33
C GLY A 147 -14.20 1.01 -4.98
N SER A 148 -12.88 1.14 -4.81
CA SER A 148 -12.14 0.72 -3.61
C SER A 148 -12.50 1.45 -2.31
N GLY A 149 -13.24 2.56 -2.35
CA GLY A 149 -13.55 3.37 -1.17
C GLY A 149 -12.32 4.09 -0.59
N SER A 150 -11.28 4.30 -1.39
CA SER A 150 -10.11 5.10 -1.00
C SER A 150 -10.45 6.59 -0.97
N GLY A 151 -9.98 7.30 0.06
CA GLY A 151 -10.38 8.69 0.35
C GLY A 151 -10.30 9.64 -0.85
N ALA A 152 -9.22 9.57 -1.63
CA ALA A 152 -9.01 10.43 -2.81
C ALA A 152 -10.01 10.22 -3.96
N LYS A 153 -10.82 9.16 -3.92
CA LYS A 153 -11.71 8.76 -5.02
C LYS A 153 -13.19 8.71 -4.63
N ILE A 154 -13.52 8.99 -3.37
CA ILE A 154 -14.88 8.90 -2.85
C ILE A 154 -15.82 9.87 -3.56
N ASP A 155 -15.42 11.13 -3.71
CA ASP A 155 -16.29 12.14 -4.34
C ASP A 155 -16.59 11.81 -5.79
N LYS A 156 -15.59 11.31 -6.53
CA LYS A 156 -15.75 10.81 -7.89
C LYS A 156 -16.75 9.65 -7.92
N LEU A 157 -16.58 8.67 -7.04
CA LEU A 157 -17.48 7.52 -6.95
C LEU A 157 -18.91 7.95 -6.62
N LEU A 158 -19.10 8.81 -5.62
CA LEU A 158 -20.39 9.35 -5.21
C LEU A 158 -21.08 10.05 -6.37
N PHE A 159 -20.35 10.93 -7.07
CA PHE A 159 -20.90 11.67 -8.19
C PHE A 159 -21.33 10.76 -9.34
N ILE A 160 -20.48 9.82 -9.76
CA ILE A 160 -20.79 8.88 -10.83
C ILE A 160 -21.98 7.98 -10.44
N ALA A 161 -21.98 7.41 -9.24
CA ALA A 161 -23.06 6.59 -8.74
C ALA A 161 -24.39 7.38 -8.69
N ALA A 162 -24.36 8.64 -8.27
CA ALA A 162 -25.54 9.51 -8.28
C ALA A 162 -26.09 9.75 -9.69
N LEU A 163 -25.23 9.92 -10.70
CA LEU A 163 -25.65 10.06 -12.10
C LEU A 163 -26.34 8.79 -12.62
N VAL A 164 -25.79 7.62 -12.27
CA VAL A 164 -26.39 6.32 -12.62
C VAL A 164 -27.72 6.13 -11.90
N LEU A 165 -27.80 6.44 -10.61
CA LEU A 165 -29.05 6.38 -9.83
C LEU A 165 -30.13 7.32 -10.39
N LYS A 166 -29.76 8.50 -10.90
CA LYS A 166 -30.69 9.41 -11.59
C LYS A 166 -31.10 8.93 -12.99
N GLY A 167 -30.53 7.83 -13.49
CA GLY A 167 -30.71 7.37 -14.87
C GLY A 167 -30.20 8.36 -15.91
N LYS A 168 -29.22 9.22 -15.56
CA LYS A 168 -28.62 10.18 -16.49
C LYS A 168 -27.53 9.57 -17.34
N VAL A 169 -26.92 8.49 -16.85
CA VAL A 169 -25.85 7.74 -17.50
C VAL A 169 -26.02 6.27 -17.11
N SER A 170 -25.76 5.36 -18.04
CA SER A 170 -25.69 3.92 -17.80
C SER A 170 -24.30 3.49 -17.31
N PRO A 171 -24.16 2.35 -16.61
CA PRO A 171 -22.85 1.86 -16.20
C PRO A 171 -21.84 1.67 -17.35
N SER A 172 -22.31 1.22 -18.52
CA SER A 172 -21.46 1.07 -19.71
C SER A 172 -20.95 2.41 -20.25
N GLU A 173 -21.81 3.43 -20.31
CA GLU A 173 -21.41 4.79 -20.72
C GLU A 173 -20.36 5.39 -19.78
N VAL A 174 -20.44 5.09 -18.48
CA VAL A 174 -19.41 5.50 -17.51
C VAL A 174 -18.05 4.92 -17.87
N GLU A 175 -17.97 3.63 -18.18
CA GLU A 175 -16.72 2.95 -18.55
C GLU A 175 -16.14 3.52 -19.85
N GLU A 176 -17.00 3.73 -20.86
CA GLU A 176 -16.61 4.32 -22.13
C GLU A 176 -16.04 5.73 -21.96
N LEU A 177 -16.73 6.59 -21.19
CA LEU A 177 -16.27 7.96 -20.90
C LEU A 177 -14.93 7.95 -20.15
N GLN A 178 -14.77 7.05 -19.18
CA GLN A 178 -13.50 6.91 -18.45
C GLN A 178 -12.36 6.48 -19.37
N ALA A 179 -12.61 5.55 -20.28
CA ALA A 179 -11.63 5.11 -21.26
C ALA A 179 -11.24 6.25 -22.22
N GLN A 180 -12.22 7.01 -22.71
CA GLN A 180 -12.01 8.17 -23.58
C GLN A 180 -11.19 9.27 -22.89
N VAL A 181 -11.55 9.66 -21.67
CA VAL A 181 -10.82 10.68 -20.90
C VAL A 181 -9.40 10.20 -20.61
N SER A 182 -9.21 8.92 -20.27
CA SER A 182 -7.87 8.36 -20.01
C SER A 182 -6.99 8.40 -21.26
N ARG A 183 -7.56 8.09 -22.43
CA ARG A 183 -6.88 8.19 -23.72
C ARG A 183 -6.47 9.63 -24.02
N LEU A 184 -7.40 10.58 -23.96
CA LEU A 184 -7.13 12.00 -24.24
C LEU A 184 -6.09 12.58 -23.29
N ARG A 185 -6.13 12.20 -22.00
CA ARG A 185 -5.13 12.61 -21.01
C ARG A 185 -3.73 12.10 -21.37
N ASN A 186 -3.62 10.86 -21.83
CA ASN A 186 -2.33 10.30 -22.24
C ASN A 186 -1.80 11.00 -23.48
N GLU A 187 -2.66 11.25 -24.48
CA GLU A 187 -2.30 12.00 -25.69
C GLU A 187 -1.84 13.43 -25.39
N ALA A 188 -2.46 14.11 -24.43
CA ALA A 188 -2.02 15.44 -24.00
C ALA A 188 -0.62 15.40 -23.35
N ARG A 189 -0.37 14.42 -22.49
CA ARG A 189 0.94 14.26 -21.81
C ARG A 189 2.09 13.97 -22.76
N THR A 190 1.88 13.16 -23.80
CA THR A 190 2.92 12.89 -24.82
C THR A 190 3.22 14.11 -25.68
N ARG A 191 2.28 15.04 -25.85
CA ARG A 191 2.50 16.30 -26.58
C ARG A 191 3.27 17.35 -25.77
N GLU A 192 3.22 17.28 -24.44
CA GLU A 192 3.90 18.21 -23.52
C GLU A 192 5.33 17.78 -23.15
N SER A 193 5.87 16.70 -23.73
CA SER A 193 7.28 16.31 -23.61
C SER A 193 8.06 16.64 -24.88
N PRO A 194 8.38 17.92 -25.18
CA PRO A 194 9.44 18.21 -26.13
C PRO A 194 10.79 17.87 -25.48
N GLY A 195 11.64 17.17 -26.23
CA GLY A 195 13.04 16.92 -25.84
C GLY A 195 13.87 18.20 -25.77
#